data_AF-A0A954Q4T3-F1
#
_entry.id   AF-A0A954Q4T3-F1
#
_cell.length_a   1.000
_cell.length_b   1.000
_cell.length_c   1.000
_cell.angle_alpha   90.00
_cell.angle_beta   90.00
_cell.angle_gamma   90.00
#
_symmetry.space_group_name_H-M   'P 1'
#
loop_
_entity.id
_entity.type
_entity.pdbx_description
1 polymer ?
#
loop_
_entity_poly.entity_id
_entity_poly.type
_entity_poly.pdbx_seq_one_letter_code
_entity_poly.pdbx_strand_id
1 'polypeptide(L)'
;MTDNPSDSQPNNPLHGVTLLAMLEHLVELYGWDDLGARIDIRCFVHDPSIKSSLKFLRKTDWARAKVERLYLKSIRDGNRVSATEKPRNDIGNDNTNNGIDAKITTRKFDPTPWDR
;
A
#
# COMPACT_ATOMS: atom_id res chain seq x y z
N MET A 1 20.43 22.80 23.78
CA MET A 1 20.60 21.79 22.71
C MET A 1 20.68 20.44 23.43
N THR A 2 19.83 19.43 23.29
CA THR A 2 18.97 18.93 22.20
C THR A 2 17.88 18.06 22.86
N ASP A 3 16.60 18.37 22.68
CA ASP A 3 15.50 17.51 23.13
C ASP A 3 15.33 16.39 22.09
N ASN A 4 15.85 15.22 22.41
CA ASN A 4 15.83 14.03 21.57
C ASN A 4 14.63 13.17 22.01
N PRO A 5 13.54 13.03 21.22
CA PRO A 5 12.41 12.21 21.62
C PRO A 5 12.72 10.73 21.37
N SER A 6 13.56 10.16 22.23
CA SER A 6 13.62 8.72 22.47
C SER A 6 12.67 8.42 23.62
N ASP A 7 11.42 8.06 23.33
CA ASP A 7 10.64 7.26 24.26
C ASP A 7 9.98 6.11 23.48
N SER A 8 10.72 5.02 23.53
CA SER A 8 10.32 3.70 23.14
C SER A 8 9.74 3.02 24.38
N GLN A 9 8.74 2.14 24.16
CA GLN A 9 8.29 1.01 25.00
C GLN A 9 6.99 1.24 25.86
N PRO A 10 6.35 0.20 26.44
CA PRO A 10 5.87 -1.08 25.89
C PRO A 10 4.53 -1.55 26.54
N ASN A 11 3.33 -1.41 25.94
CA ASN A 11 2.15 -2.20 26.37
C ASN A 11 0.91 -1.98 25.48
N ASN A 12 0.57 -2.94 24.62
CA ASN A 12 -0.68 -3.71 24.77
C ASN A 12 -0.98 -4.57 23.51
N PRO A 13 -1.19 -5.88 23.68
CA PRO A 13 -1.52 -6.80 22.60
C PRO A 13 -2.98 -6.58 22.17
N LEU A 14 -3.22 -6.36 20.87
CA LEU A 14 -4.56 -6.39 20.24
C LEU A 14 -5.59 -5.34 20.69
N HIS A 15 -5.22 -4.18 21.21
CA HIS A 15 -6.23 -3.15 21.51
C HIS A 15 -6.53 -2.28 20.28
N GLY A 16 -7.70 -2.52 19.64
CA GLY A 16 -8.42 -1.60 18.75
C GLY A 16 -7.54 -0.72 17.86
N VAL A 17 -7.12 -1.26 16.71
CA VAL A 17 -6.19 -0.59 15.78
C VAL A 17 -6.70 0.81 15.44
N THR A 18 -6.00 1.82 15.94
CA THR A 18 -6.30 3.22 15.65
C THR A 18 -5.59 3.68 14.38
N LEU A 19 -6.06 4.76 13.78
CA LEU A 19 -5.39 5.39 12.62
C LEU A 19 -3.91 5.73 12.91
N LEU A 20 -3.60 6.05 14.16
CA LEU A 20 -2.22 6.26 14.63
C LEU A 20 -1.41 4.96 14.53
N ALA A 21 -1.92 3.86 15.06
CA ALA A 21 -1.23 2.57 15.01
C ALA A 21 -1.02 2.07 13.58
N MET A 22 -2.01 2.25 12.69
CA MET A 22 -1.86 1.89 11.28
C MET A 22 -0.75 2.70 10.61
N LEU A 23 -0.70 4.00 10.89
CA LEU A 23 0.31 4.89 10.31
C LEU A 23 1.71 4.55 10.84
N GLU A 24 1.87 4.38 12.15
CA GLU A 24 3.16 4.01 12.75
C GLU A 24 3.68 2.69 12.17
N HIS A 25 2.82 1.67 12.05
CA HIS A 25 3.19 0.40 11.44
C HIS A 25 3.64 0.54 9.98
N LEU A 26 2.93 1.36 9.20
CA LEU A 26 3.29 1.60 7.80
C LEU A 26 4.60 2.38 7.65
N VAL A 27 4.84 3.36 8.52
CA VAL A 27 6.09 4.12 8.57
C VAL A 27 7.25 3.23 8.99
N GLU A 28 7.05 2.32 9.94
CA GLU A 28 8.08 1.38 10.38
C GLU A 28 8.44 0.37 9.28
N LEU A 29 7.45 -0.11 8.52
CA LEU A 29 7.66 -1.08 7.44
C LEU A 29 8.26 -0.49 6.16
N TYR A 30 7.80 0.68 5.75
CA TYR A 30 8.15 1.27 4.45
C TYR A 30 9.00 2.53 4.56
N GLY A 31 8.90 3.27 5.66
CA GLY A 31 9.48 4.61 5.78
C GLY A 31 8.62 5.68 5.11
N TRP A 32 8.98 6.94 5.36
CA TRP A 32 8.24 8.11 4.88
C TRP A 32 8.32 8.31 3.36
N ASP A 33 9.45 7.97 2.74
CA ASP A 33 9.70 8.14 1.30
C ASP A 33 8.78 7.24 0.46
N ASP A 34 8.76 5.93 0.75
CA ASP A 34 7.84 4.98 0.13
C ASP A 34 6.36 5.32 0.39
N LEU A 35 6.03 5.81 1.60
CA LEU A 35 4.67 6.23 1.91
C LEU A 35 4.24 7.42 1.05
N GLY A 36 5.11 8.40 0.87
CA GLY A 36 4.89 9.54 -0.03
C GLY A 36 4.74 9.11 -1.49
N ALA A 37 5.54 8.14 -1.94
CA ALA A 37 5.45 7.61 -3.29
C ALA A 37 4.12 6.86 -3.54
N ARG A 38 3.61 6.12 -2.56
CA ARG A 38 2.34 5.37 -2.67
C ARG A 38 1.12 6.26 -2.46
N ILE A 39 1.22 7.16 -1.50
CA ILE A 39 0.18 8.08 -1.09
C ILE A 39 0.75 9.47 -1.33
N ASP A 40 0.45 10.03 -2.51
CA ASP A 40 0.89 11.36 -2.94
C ASP A 40 0.33 12.46 -2.03
N ILE A 41 0.94 12.58 -0.85
CA ILE A 41 0.62 13.55 0.17
C ILE A 41 1.90 14.25 0.56
N ARG A 42 1.89 15.57 0.35
CA ARG A 42 3.01 16.45 0.67
C ARG A 42 3.45 16.36 2.14
N CYS A 43 2.56 15.94 3.05
CA CYS A 43 2.89 15.82 4.48
C CYS A 43 4.01 14.82 4.77
N PHE A 44 4.14 13.75 3.97
CA PHE A 44 5.18 12.74 4.18
C PHE A 44 6.55 13.17 3.66
N VAL A 45 6.60 14.16 2.75
CA VAL A 45 7.84 14.64 2.13
C VAL A 45 8.38 15.88 2.84
N HIS A 46 7.51 16.82 3.21
CA HIS A 46 7.93 18.11 3.79
C HIS A 46 8.03 18.13 5.31
N ASP A 47 7.11 17.45 6.02
CA ASP A 47 7.04 17.43 7.48
C ASP A 47 6.69 16.02 7.97
N PRO A 48 7.60 15.04 7.79
CA PRO A 48 7.37 13.65 8.15
C PRO A 48 7.26 13.49 9.68
N SER A 49 6.05 13.67 10.18
CA SER A 49 5.71 13.52 11.60
C SER A 49 4.36 12.86 11.76
N ILE A 50 4.26 11.94 12.72
CA ILE A 50 3.02 11.22 13.05
C ILE A 50 1.89 12.22 13.40
N LYS A 51 2.19 13.25 14.21
CA LYS A 51 1.19 14.25 14.63
C LYS A 51 0.66 15.09 13.46
N SER A 52 1.56 15.55 12.57
CA SER A 52 1.20 16.32 11.39
C SER A 52 0.36 15.49 10.41
N SER A 53 0.79 14.25 10.18
CA SER A 53 0.10 13.29 9.33
C SER A 53 -1.30 12.96 9.86
N LEU A 54 -1.46 12.71 11.16
CA LEU A 54 -2.77 12.45 11.76
C LEU A 54 -3.71 13.66 11.65
N LYS A 55 -3.19 14.87 11.86
CA LYS A 55 -3.98 16.10 11.66
C LYS A 55 -4.43 16.23 10.21
N PHE A 56 -3.60 15.83 9.24
CA PHE A 56 -3.95 15.79 7.83
C PHE A 56 -4.98 14.70 7.51
N LEU A 57 -4.77 13.46 7.98
CA LEU A 57 -5.68 12.34 7.76
C LEU A 57 -7.06 12.55 8.40
N ARG A 58 -7.16 13.40 9.44
CA ARG A 58 -8.45 13.84 10.01
C ARG A 58 -9.21 14.83 9.12
N LYS A 59 -8.50 15.64 8.34
CA LYS A 59 -9.09 16.62 7.41
C LYS A 59 -9.39 16.01 6.03
N THR A 60 -8.66 14.96 5.68
CA THR A 60 -8.64 14.41 4.32
C THR A 60 -9.08 12.95 4.36
N ASP A 61 -10.39 12.71 4.25
CA ASP A 61 -10.95 11.35 4.41
C ASP A 61 -10.46 10.36 3.33
N TRP A 62 -10.25 10.80 2.08
CA TRP A 62 -9.69 9.92 1.04
C TRP A 62 -8.28 9.43 1.37
N ALA A 63 -7.48 10.25 2.06
CA ALA A 63 -6.14 9.88 2.49
C ALA A 63 -6.19 8.83 3.59
N ARG A 64 -7.13 8.97 4.53
CA ARG A 64 -7.41 7.95 5.56
C ARG A 64 -7.75 6.60 4.94
N ALA A 65 -8.68 6.57 3.98
CA ALA A 65 -9.05 5.34 3.28
C ALA A 65 -7.86 4.69 2.55
N LYS A 66 -6.93 5.50 2.02
CA LYS A 66 -5.73 5.01 1.35
C LYS A 66 -4.71 4.40 2.31
N VAL A 67 -4.53 5.00 3.50
CA VAL A 67 -3.73 4.44 4.59
C VAL A 67 -4.31 3.12 5.08
N GLU A 68 -5.63 3.07 5.32
CA GLU A 68 -6.32 1.83 5.73
C GLU A 68 -6.14 0.71 4.70
N ARG A 69 -6.33 1.01 3.41
CA ARG A 69 -6.13 0.03 2.34
C ARG A 69 -4.68 -0.47 2.28
N LEU A 70 -3.71 0.41 2.51
CA LEU A 70 -2.30 0.04 2.52
C LEU A 70 -1.97 -0.86 3.72
N TYR A 71 -2.54 -0.55 4.88
CA TYR A 71 -2.41 -1.36 6.10
C TYR A 71 -3.04 -2.76 5.95
N LEU A 72 -4.23 -2.87 5.36
CA LEU A 72 -4.84 -4.17 5.05
C LEU A 72 -3.98 -4.99 4.09
N LYS A 73 -3.31 -4.34 3.12
CA LYS A 73 -2.39 -5.00 2.21
C LYS A 73 -1.16 -5.53 2.94
N SER A 74 -0.54 -4.74 3.82
CA SER A 74 0.65 -5.19 4.57
C SER A 74 0.34 -6.36 5.50
N ILE A 75 -0.80 -6.36 6.18
CA ILE A 75 -1.24 -7.50 7.01
C ILE A 75 -1.46 -8.74 6.13
N ARG A 76 -2.15 -8.58 4.99
CA ARG A 76 -2.40 -9.70 4.08
C ARG A 76 -1.11 -10.29 3.55
N ASP A 77 -0.13 -9.47 3.20
CA ASP A 77 1.16 -9.94 2.68
C ASP A 77 2.02 -10.59 3.78
N GLY A 78 1.97 -10.10 5.03
CA GLY A 78 2.63 -10.72 6.18
C GLY A 78 2.11 -12.13 6.52
N ASN A 79 0.85 -12.42 6.19
CA ASN A 79 0.25 -13.75 6.34
C ASN A 79 0.54 -14.71 5.16
N ARG A 80 1.27 -14.26 4.12
CA ARG A 80 1.53 -15.03 2.88
C ARG A 80 2.92 -15.69 2.83
N VAL A 81 3.55 -15.93 3.98
CA VAL A 81 4.79 -16.74 4.07
C VAL A 81 4.61 -18.24 3.71
N SER A 82 3.70 -18.57 2.77
CA SER A 82 3.52 -19.94 2.28
C SER A 82 3.06 -20.09 0.82
N ALA A 83 2.99 -19.03 -0.01
CA ALA A 83 2.45 -19.19 -1.38
C ALA A 83 3.11 -18.37 -2.50
N THR A 84 4.27 -17.76 -2.28
CA THR A 84 5.01 -17.12 -3.40
C THR A 84 6.48 -17.52 -3.39
N GLU A 85 6.75 -18.82 -3.23
CA GLU A 85 7.82 -19.40 -4.03
C GLU A 85 7.42 -19.19 -5.49
N LYS A 86 8.16 -18.37 -6.23
CA LYS A 86 8.12 -18.47 -7.70
C LYS A 86 8.55 -19.91 -8.02
N PRO A 87 7.71 -20.78 -8.62
CA PRO A 87 8.27 -21.94 -9.28
C PRO A 87 9.17 -21.39 -10.39
N ARG A 88 10.48 -21.61 -10.28
CA ARG A 88 11.35 -21.60 -11.45
C ARG A 88 10.88 -22.76 -12.32
N ASN A 89 9.96 -22.50 -13.25
CA ASN A 89 9.57 -23.47 -14.25
C ASN A 89 10.52 -23.32 -15.45
N ASP A 90 11.76 -23.76 -15.26
CA ASP A 90 12.68 -24.15 -16.33
C ASP A 90 12.32 -25.59 -16.75
N ILE A 91 11.25 -25.74 -17.54
CA ILE A 91 11.05 -26.94 -18.36
C ILE A 91 10.60 -26.47 -19.73
N GLY A 92 11.54 -26.52 -20.69
CA GLY A 92 11.21 -26.48 -22.10
C GLY A 92 10.30 -27.66 -22.46
N ASN A 93 9.21 -27.33 -23.13
CA ASN A 93 8.45 -28.27 -23.95
C ASN A 93 7.85 -27.45 -25.08
N ASP A 94 8.59 -27.42 -26.18
CA ASP A 94 8.08 -27.22 -27.52
C ASP A 94 7.07 -28.32 -27.86
N ASN A 95 5.79 -27.96 -27.94
CA ASN A 95 4.88 -28.71 -28.78
C ASN A 95 3.92 -27.78 -29.52
N THR A 96 4.17 -27.74 -30.82
CA THR A 96 3.41 -27.11 -31.88
C THR A 96 2.00 -27.72 -31.98
N ASN A 97 0.96 -26.90 -32.18
CA ASN A 97 0.08 -26.92 -33.37
C ASN A 97 -1.36 -26.46 -33.11
N ASN A 98 -1.78 -25.55 -34.00
CA ASN A 98 -3.14 -25.25 -34.48
C ASN A 98 -4.15 -24.68 -33.47
N GLY A 99 -4.79 -23.52 -33.69
CA GLY A 99 -5.17 -22.92 -34.97
C GLY A 99 -6.70 -22.92 -35.06
N ILE A 100 -7.35 -21.89 -34.53
CA ILE A 100 -8.69 -21.37 -34.89
C ILE A 100 -8.68 -19.88 -34.53
N ASP A 101 -8.61 -18.97 -35.50
CA ASP A 101 -9.75 -18.33 -36.16
C ASP A 101 -10.69 -17.55 -35.21
N ALA A 102 -11.09 -16.37 -35.70
CA ALA A 102 -12.29 -15.61 -35.34
C ALA A 102 -12.13 -14.34 -34.46
N LYS A 103 -12.03 -13.22 -35.18
CA LYS A 103 -12.80 -11.96 -35.00
C LYS A 103 -12.38 -11.00 -33.86
N ILE A 104 -11.47 -10.10 -34.23
CA ILE A 104 -11.63 -8.64 -34.05
C ILE A 104 -13.11 -8.22 -33.92
N THR A 105 -13.53 -7.84 -32.71
CA THR A 105 -14.73 -7.03 -32.47
C THR A 105 -14.45 -6.03 -31.34
N THR A 106 -14.24 -4.79 -31.79
CA THR A 106 -14.48 -3.52 -31.12
C THR A 106 -15.27 -3.62 -29.80
N ARG A 107 -14.60 -3.41 -28.66
CA ARG A 107 -15.26 -2.89 -27.46
C ARG A 107 -14.90 -1.43 -27.33
N LYS A 108 -15.94 -0.60 -27.51
CA LYS A 108 -15.95 0.84 -27.32
C LYS A 108 -15.35 1.15 -25.95
N PHE A 109 -14.31 1.96 -25.96
CA PHE A 109 -13.73 2.57 -24.78
C PHE A 109 -14.68 3.69 -24.38
N ASP A 110 -15.64 3.40 -23.50
CA ASP A 110 -16.47 4.45 -22.88
C ASP A 110 -15.61 5.18 -21.84
N PRO A 111 -15.31 6.49 -22.01
CA PRO A 111 -14.53 7.24 -21.05
C PRO A 111 -15.31 7.45 -19.76
N THR A 112 -14.66 7.19 -18.63
CA THR A 112 -15.22 7.36 -17.29
C THR A 112 -15.45 8.85 -16.94
N PRO A 113 -16.42 9.19 -16.06
CA PRO A 113 -16.92 10.55 -15.88
C PRO A 113 -16.01 11.56 -15.13
N TRP A 114 -14.75 11.21 -14.84
CA TRP A 114 -13.84 12.05 -14.07
C TRP A 114 -12.81 12.81 -14.92
N ASP A 115 -12.89 12.70 -16.25
CA ASP A 115 -12.07 13.48 -17.20
C ASP A 115 -12.72 14.84 -17.53
N ARG A 116 -12.86 15.71 -16.50
CA ARG A 116 -13.30 17.10 -16.69
C ARG A 116 -12.66 18.06 -15.70
#